data_AF-A0A8X6M5Y6-F1
#
_entry.id   AF-A0A8X6M5Y6-F1
#
_cell.length_a   1.000
_cell.length_b   1.000
_cell.length_c   1.000
_cell.angle_alpha   90.00
_cell.angle_beta   90.00
_cell.angle_gamma   90.00
#
_symmetry.space_group_name_H-M   'P 1'
#
loop_
_entity.id
_entity.type
_entity.pdbx_description
1 polymer ?
#
loop_
_entity_poly.entity_id
_entity_poly.type
_entity_poly.pdbx_seq_one_letter_code
_entity_poly.pdbx_strand_id
1 'polypeptide(L)'
;METIRNVENQNPFAVKRPVRNTAVRKPLRGLENRVKNIPVKTSFKEKPQILTAKENVKDLKLAKTKVKAKEALADVVELQESLPVIDSLISIEIPKNVENIDAEDGENPQLVSPYINEIYAYLRNLEIIFPIKLHHLDCQPEVTGKMRGVLVDWLVQVHLRFHLLQETLYMTISILDRFLQSDKVKRSQLQCAGVTAMFIASKYEEMYAPDISDFVYITDSTYSKVDILKMEKIILRSLDFNLSKPLPLHFLRRNSKAGNVDATIHALAKYFLELTLPEYDMAHHLPSALAAASLYLSLRLLSATPWSETLTFYSGYSEDRILPVVKKLCKIVRDSETIKLQAIRVKYSSSKLFKVSTLPQLKSSLITEFANSVKN
;
A
#
# COMPACT_ATOMS: atom_id res chain seq x y z
N MET A 1 15.04 55.15 -54.47
CA MET A 1 13.57 55.14 -54.41
C MET A 1 13.11 54.11 -55.42
N GLU A 2 12.32 53.08 -55.19
CA GLU A 2 11.53 52.51 -54.09
C GLU A 2 11.31 51.03 -54.53
N THR A 3 11.54 50.01 -53.70
CA THR A 3 10.53 49.28 -52.88
C THR A 3 9.30 48.85 -53.70
N ILE A 4 9.00 47.54 -53.87
CA ILE A 4 8.15 46.67 -53.02
C ILE A 4 8.33 45.23 -53.57
N ARG A 5 8.96 44.26 -52.88
CA ARG A 5 8.53 43.38 -51.75
C ARG A 5 7.23 42.59 -51.99
N ASN A 6 7.40 41.33 -52.39
CA ASN A 6 6.45 40.23 -52.18
C ASN A 6 6.50 39.75 -50.72
N VAL A 7 5.32 39.37 -50.22
CA VAL A 7 5.01 38.90 -48.88
C VAL A 7 4.92 37.37 -48.92
N GLU A 8 5.70 36.67 -48.08
CA GLU A 8 5.41 35.28 -47.68
C GLU A 8 5.69 35.07 -46.19
N ASN A 9 4.61 34.74 -45.48
CA ASN A 9 4.44 33.89 -44.28
C ASN A 9 5.54 33.85 -43.20
N GLN A 10 5.26 34.48 -42.05
CA GLN A 10 5.85 34.15 -40.76
C GLN A 10 4.85 33.36 -39.90
N ASN A 11 5.26 32.18 -39.43
CA ASN A 11 4.59 31.36 -38.42
C ASN A 11 5.10 31.75 -37.02
N PRO A 12 4.27 32.18 -36.05
CA PRO A 12 4.74 32.84 -34.82
C PRO A 12 5.07 31.92 -33.63
N PHE A 13 5.17 30.59 -33.76
CA PHE A 13 5.38 29.69 -32.60
C PHE A 13 6.56 28.70 -32.69
N ALA A 14 7.70 29.11 -33.27
CA ALA A 14 8.93 28.33 -33.20
C ALA A 14 9.81 28.75 -32.00
N VAL A 15 9.67 28.07 -30.86
CA VAL A 15 10.54 28.26 -29.68
C VAL A 15 11.88 27.54 -29.88
N LYS A 16 12.98 28.29 -29.79
CA LYS A 16 14.38 27.84 -29.94
C LYS A 16 14.81 26.91 -28.81
N ARG A 17 15.49 25.79 -29.15
CA ARG A 17 16.15 24.89 -28.18
C ARG A 17 17.38 25.58 -27.55
N PRO A 18 17.61 25.50 -26.23
CA PRO A 18 18.81 26.05 -25.62
C PRO A 18 20.02 25.11 -25.77
N VAL A 19 21.18 25.74 -25.92
CA VAL A 19 22.51 25.14 -26.13
C VAL A 19 22.99 24.42 -24.87
N ARG A 20 23.61 23.24 -25.07
CA ARG A 20 24.19 22.37 -24.03
C ARG A 20 25.40 23.06 -23.39
N ASN A 21 25.29 23.49 -22.13
CA ASN A 21 26.41 24.04 -21.37
C ASN A 21 27.10 22.89 -20.61
N THR A 22 28.32 22.54 -21.01
CA THR A 22 29.15 21.52 -20.35
C THR A 22 29.80 22.11 -19.10
N ALA A 23 29.15 21.94 -17.94
CA ALA A 23 29.77 22.19 -16.63
C ALA A 23 30.29 20.87 -16.04
N VAL A 24 31.60 20.80 -15.83
CA VAL A 24 32.31 19.72 -15.15
C VAL A 24 31.78 19.63 -13.70
N ARG A 25 31.17 18.49 -13.33
CA ARG A 25 30.71 18.23 -11.96
C ARG A 25 31.90 17.92 -11.05
N LYS A 26 32.14 18.76 -10.04
CA LYS A 26 33.01 18.44 -8.90
C LYS A 26 32.30 17.45 -7.95
N PRO A 27 33.03 16.56 -7.24
CA PRO A 27 32.42 15.60 -6.33
C PRO A 27 31.83 16.30 -5.10
N LEU A 28 30.67 15.84 -4.64
CA LEU A 28 30.03 16.25 -3.39
C LEU A 28 30.85 15.75 -2.18
N ARG A 29 31.91 16.47 -1.80
CA ARG A 29 32.50 16.38 -0.45
C ARG A 29 31.60 17.15 0.51
N GLY A 30 30.89 16.45 1.40
CA GLY A 30 30.06 17.12 2.41
C GLY A 30 29.12 16.27 3.25
N LEU A 31 28.98 14.96 3.00
CA LEU A 31 28.12 14.06 3.79
C LEU A 31 28.82 13.38 4.97
N GLU A 32 30.14 13.45 5.06
CA GLU A 32 30.90 12.72 6.10
C GLU A 32 30.82 13.33 7.51
N ASN A 33 30.44 14.61 7.65
CA ASN A 33 30.51 15.32 8.95
C ASN A 33 29.15 15.60 9.62
N ARG A 34 28.02 15.17 9.06
CA ARG A 34 26.70 15.29 9.73
C ARG A 34 26.18 14.00 10.37
N VAL A 35 26.96 12.93 10.32
CA VAL A 35 26.61 11.60 10.91
C VAL A 35 27.10 11.45 12.37
N LYS A 36 27.87 12.41 12.92
CA LYS A 36 28.57 12.18 14.20
C LYS A 36 27.84 12.55 15.49
N ASN A 37 26.69 13.23 15.47
CA ASN A 37 26.02 13.61 16.72
C ASN A 37 24.53 13.23 16.74
N ILE A 38 24.26 11.93 16.90
CA ILE A 38 23.05 11.44 17.58
C ILE A 38 23.54 10.41 18.60
N PRO A 39 23.16 10.50 19.90
CA PRO A 39 23.68 9.60 20.91
C PRO A 39 23.21 8.16 20.63
N VAL A 40 24.16 7.31 20.24
CA VAL A 40 23.97 5.86 20.16
C VAL A 40 24.02 5.33 21.60
N LYS A 41 22.86 5.04 22.20
CA LYS A 41 22.83 4.06 23.30
C LYS A 41 22.99 2.68 22.67
N THR A 42 24.22 2.22 22.66
CA THR A 42 24.64 0.88 22.27
C THR A 42 23.97 -0.17 23.16
N SER A 43 23.02 -0.91 22.60
CA SER A 43 22.68 -2.26 23.04
C SER A 43 22.36 -3.11 21.81
N PHE A 44 23.36 -3.29 20.95
CA PHE A 44 23.36 -4.35 19.94
C PHE A 44 24.46 -5.35 20.32
N LYS A 45 24.10 -6.26 21.22
CA LYS A 45 24.72 -7.57 21.34
C LYS A 45 23.60 -8.59 21.33
N GLU A 46 23.15 -8.96 20.14
CA GLU A 46 22.69 -10.31 19.82
C GLU A 46 22.44 -10.42 18.31
N LYS A 47 23.07 -11.41 17.68
CA LYS A 47 22.91 -11.75 16.26
C LYS A 47 21.49 -12.27 16.05
N PRO A 48 20.78 -11.91 14.95
CA PRO A 48 19.57 -12.64 14.58
C PRO A 48 19.96 -14.03 14.07
N GLN A 49 19.90 -15.04 14.94
CA GLN A 49 19.99 -16.43 14.55
C GLN A 49 18.70 -16.85 13.84
N ILE A 50 18.83 -17.19 12.56
CA ILE A 50 17.80 -17.91 11.81
C ILE A 50 17.73 -19.32 12.38
N LEU A 51 16.72 -19.60 13.22
CA LEU A 51 16.47 -20.92 13.80
C LEU A 51 16.15 -21.94 12.69
N THR A 52 16.97 -22.97 12.60
CA THR A 52 16.76 -24.22 11.86
C THR A 52 15.96 -25.19 12.73
N ALA A 53 14.63 -25.14 12.64
CA ALA A 53 13.78 -26.17 13.23
C ALA A 53 13.63 -27.33 12.24
N LYS A 54 14.29 -28.46 12.51
CA LYS A 54 13.89 -29.77 12.02
C LYS A 54 12.85 -30.32 13.00
N GLU A 55 11.65 -30.64 12.54
CA GLU A 55 10.82 -31.64 13.20
C GLU A 55 9.69 -32.16 12.29
N ASN A 56 9.38 -33.43 12.49
CA ASN A 56 8.60 -34.34 11.65
C ASN A 56 7.13 -33.95 11.51
N VAL A 57 6.58 -34.04 10.30
CA VAL A 57 5.14 -34.01 10.05
C VAL A 57 4.73 -35.36 9.46
N LYS A 58 4.12 -36.22 10.30
CA LYS A 58 3.25 -37.29 9.84
C LYS A 58 1.80 -36.82 9.97
N ASP A 59 1.09 -36.95 8.86
CA ASP A 59 -0.34 -37.17 8.67
C ASP A 59 -1.31 -36.61 9.70
N LEU A 60 -2.18 -35.66 9.27
CA LEU A 60 -3.64 -35.68 9.51
C LEU A 60 -4.32 -34.38 9.00
N LYS A 61 -5.41 -34.58 8.22
CA LYS A 61 -6.52 -33.65 7.87
C LYS A 61 -6.50 -32.97 6.49
N LEU A 62 -6.71 -33.76 5.43
CA LEU A 62 -7.02 -33.28 4.07
C LEU A 62 -8.53 -33.05 3.80
N ALA A 63 -9.42 -33.42 4.72
CA ALA A 63 -10.88 -33.39 4.46
C ALA A 63 -11.62 -32.15 5.01
N LYS A 64 -11.10 -31.50 6.06
CA LYS A 64 -11.78 -30.33 6.69
C LYS A 64 -11.47 -28.99 6.01
N THR A 65 -10.41 -28.93 5.19
CA THR A 65 -9.95 -27.73 4.49
C THR A 65 -10.80 -27.40 3.25
N LYS A 66 -11.40 -28.42 2.61
CA LYS A 66 -12.20 -28.23 1.38
C LYS A 66 -13.56 -27.54 1.61
N VAL A 67 -14.13 -27.63 2.81
CA VAL A 67 -15.43 -27.02 3.14
C VAL A 67 -15.26 -25.55 3.51
N LYS A 68 -14.29 -25.21 4.38
CA LYS A 68 -13.96 -23.82 4.73
C LYS A 68 -13.45 -23.01 3.53
N ALA A 69 -12.72 -23.62 2.60
CA ALA A 69 -12.27 -22.95 1.38
C ALA A 69 -13.42 -22.65 0.40
N LYS A 70 -14.50 -23.43 0.40
CA LYS A 70 -15.69 -23.19 -0.45
C LYS A 70 -16.56 -22.04 0.07
N GLU A 71 -16.73 -21.94 1.39
CA GLU A 71 -17.46 -20.85 2.04
C GLU A 71 -16.71 -19.52 1.94
N ALA A 72 -15.39 -19.50 2.12
CA ALA A 72 -14.58 -18.29 1.97
C ALA A 72 -14.44 -17.82 0.50
N LEU A 73 -14.52 -18.74 -0.47
CA LEU A 73 -14.58 -18.39 -1.89
C LEU A 73 -15.92 -17.73 -2.24
N ALA A 74 -17.02 -18.13 -1.59
CA ALA A 74 -18.34 -17.52 -1.77
C ALA A 74 -18.36 -16.07 -1.25
N ASP A 75 -17.78 -15.77 -0.08
CA ASP A 75 -17.73 -14.40 0.47
C ASP A 75 -16.90 -13.42 -0.37
N VAL A 76 -15.82 -13.90 -1.02
CA VAL A 76 -15.00 -13.07 -1.93
C VAL A 76 -15.70 -12.88 -3.27
N VAL A 77 -16.37 -13.91 -3.78
CA VAL A 77 -17.17 -13.86 -5.00
C VAL A 77 -18.39 -12.92 -4.82
N GLU A 78 -19.01 -12.90 -3.64
CA GLU A 78 -20.17 -12.06 -3.35
C GLU A 78 -19.82 -10.56 -3.25
N LEU A 79 -18.56 -10.21 -2.97
CA LEU A 79 -18.03 -8.84 -3.09
C LEU A 79 -17.55 -8.50 -4.52
N GLN A 80 -17.25 -9.50 -5.35
CA GLN A 80 -16.81 -9.33 -6.75
C GLN A 80 -17.99 -9.23 -7.74
N GLU A 81 -19.12 -9.88 -7.48
CA GLU A 81 -20.24 -9.98 -8.43
C GLU A 81 -21.14 -8.73 -8.50
N SER A 82 -20.95 -7.72 -7.64
CA SER A 82 -21.88 -6.58 -7.54
C SER A 82 -21.33 -5.24 -8.01
N LEU A 83 -20.23 -5.18 -8.78
CA LEU A 83 -19.63 -3.92 -9.20
C LEU A 83 -20.04 -3.53 -10.64
N PRO A 84 -20.57 -2.31 -10.84
CA PRO A 84 -21.04 -1.84 -12.14
C PRO A 84 -19.93 -1.82 -13.21
N VAL A 85 -20.29 -2.13 -14.45
CA VAL A 85 -19.44 -1.99 -15.64
C VAL A 85 -18.99 -0.54 -15.76
N ILE A 86 -17.74 -0.29 -16.20
CA ILE A 86 -17.11 1.04 -16.30
C ILE A 86 -18.05 2.07 -16.95
N ASP A 87 -18.75 1.70 -18.03
CA ASP A 87 -19.69 2.58 -18.75
C ASP A 87 -20.86 3.08 -17.88
N SER A 88 -21.26 2.32 -16.85
CA SER A 88 -22.34 2.70 -15.93
C SER A 88 -21.89 3.58 -14.75
N LEU A 89 -20.57 3.76 -14.54
CA LEU A 89 -20.01 4.65 -13.51
C LEU A 89 -19.77 6.08 -14.02
N ILE A 90 -19.68 6.27 -15.34
CA ILE A 90 -19.31 7.55 -15.98
C ILE A 90 -20.45 8.59 -15.90
N SER A 91 -21.69 8.15 -15.69
CA SER A 91 -22.87 9.02 -15.68
C SER A 91 -23.81 8.69 -14.51
N ILE A 92 -23.26 8.55 -13.30
CA ILE A 92 -24.07 8.46 -12.08
C ILE A 92 -24.42 9.89 -11.65
N GLU A 93 -25.68 10.26 -11.81
CA GLU A 93 -26.21 11.47 -11.19
C GLU A 93 -26.05 11.36 -9.67
N ILE A 94 -25.47 12.39 -9.06
CA ILE A 94 -25.32 12.46 -7.60
C ILE A 94 -26.72 12.53 -6.98
N PRO A 95 -27.10 11.57 -6.12
CA PRO A 95 -28.40 11.60 -5.44
C PRO A 95 -28.58 12.88 -4.61
N LYS A 96 -29.82 13.36 -4.46
CA LYS A 96 -30.11 14.63 -3.74
C LYS A 96 -29.63 14.66 -2.29
N ASN A 97 -29.51 13.50 -1.66
CA ASN A 97 -29.06 13.28 -0.29
C ASN A 97 -27.54 13.05 -0.18
N VAL A 98 -26.82 13.05 -1.30
CA VAL A 98 -25.37 12.93 -1.37
C VAL A 98 -24.77 14.31 -1.66
N GLU A 99 -23.80 14.71 -0.85
CA GLU A 99 -23.06 15.95 -1.07
C GLU A 99 -22.13 15.81 -2.28
N ASN A 100 -22.08 16.81 -3.16
CA ASN A 100 -21.09 16.85 -4.24
C ASN A 100 -19.74 17.32 -3.70
N ILE A 101 -18.86 16.37 -3.42
CA ILE A 101 -17.57 16.63 -2.78
C ILE A 101 -16.55 17.32 -3.72
N ASP A 102 -16.85 17.44 -5.01
CA ASP A 102 -15.96 18.02 -6.03
C ASP A 102 -16.45 19.36 -6.60
N ALA A 103 -17.53 19.91 -6.05
CA ALA A 103 -18.15 21.13 -6.54
C ALA A 103 -17.19 22.33 -6.57
N GLU A 104 -16.23 22.37 -5.63
CA GLU A 104 -15.29 23.49 -5.46
C GLU A 104 -13.90 23.22 -6.07
N ASP A 105 -13.70 22.09 -6.74
CA ASP A 105 -12.36 21.66 -7.21
C ASP A 105 -11.94 22.31 -8.54
N GLY A 106 -12.85 22.98 -9.25
CA GLY A 106 -12.67 23.42 -10.64
C GLY A 106 -11.45 24.31 -10.89
N GLU A 107 -11.04 25.09 -9.89
CA GLU A 107 -9.91 26.02 -9.98
C GLU A 107 -8.55 25.34 -9.72
N ASN A 108 -8.53 24.12 -9.18
CA ASN A 108 -7.28 23.43 -8.87
C ASN A 108 -7.01 22.30 -9.89
N PRO A 109 -6.12 22.52 -10.88
CA PRO A 109 -5.81 21.51 -11.89
C PRO A 109 -5.18 20.23 -11.31
N GLN A 110 -4.63 20.26 -10.08
CA GLN A 110 -4.08 19.07 -9.43
C GLN A 110 -5.17 18.10 -8.92
N LEU A 111 -6.40 18.58 -8.74
CA LEU A 111 -7.52 17.76 -8.28
C LEU A 111 -8.19 17.01 -9.42
N VAL A 112 -7.93 17.41 -10.68
CA VAL A 112 -8.40 16.74 -11.91
C VAL A 112 -9.90 16.38 -11.86
N SER A 113 -10.70 17.26 -11.25
CA SER A 113 -12.15 17.07 -11.04
C SER A 113 -12.92 16.61 -12.28
N PRO A 114 -12.65 17.13 -13.50
CA PRO A 114 -13.34 16.66 -14.71
C PRO A 114 -13.16 15.19 -15.05
N TYR A 115 -12.11 14.53 -14.55
CA TYR A 115 -11.79 13.12 -14.82
C TYR A 115 -11.93 12.22 -13.60
N ILE A 116 -12.31 12.78 -12.44
CA ILE A 116 -12.16 12.09 -11.16
C ILE A 116 -13.06 10.84 -11.09
N ASN A 117 -14.25 10.91 -11.68
CA ASN A 117 -15.18 9.80 -11.72
C ASN A 117 -14.65 8.66 -12.61
N GLU A 118 -14.13 8.98 -13.80
CA GLU A 118 -13.50 8.00 -14.69
C GLU A 118 -12.26 7.39 -14.06
N ILE A 119 -11.44 8.19 -13.36
CA ILE A 119 -10.25 7.72 -12.66
C ILE A 119 -10.65 6.69 -11.59
N TYR A 120 -11.60 7.01 -10.71
CA TYR A 120 -11.99 6.06 -9.67
C TYR A 120 -12.71 4.83 -10.24
N ALA A 121 -13.52 4.98 -11.28
CA ALA A 121 -14.11 3.84 -11.99
C ALA A 121 -13.02 2.92 -12.58
N TYR A 122 -12.00 3.49 -13.20
CA TYR A 122 -10.85 2.75 -13.72
C TYR A 122 -10.06 2.05 -12.59
N LEU A 123 -9.78 2.74 -11.48
CA LEU A 123 -9.09 2.15 -10.34
C LEU A 123 -9.90 0.98 -9.73
N ARG A 124 -11.23 1.07 -9.65
CA ARG A 124 -12.10 -0.03 -9.21
C ARG A 124 -12.01 -1.25 -10.14
N ASN A 125 -11.96 -1.02 -11.44
CA ASN A 125 -11.76 -2.11 -12.39
C ASN A 125 -10.37 -2.74 -12.22
N LEU A 126 -9.32 -1.94 -12.06
CA LEU A 126 -7.96 -2.45 -11.91
C LEU A 126 -7.74 -3.27 -10.64
N GLU A 127 -8.39 -2.96 -9.51
CA GLU A 127 -8.25 -3.80 -8.30
C GLU A 127 -8.80 -5.21 -8.48
N ILE A 128 -9.77 -5.39 -9.39
CA ILE A 128 -10.34 -6.69 -9.75
C ILE A 128 -9.45 -7.43 -10.75
N ILE A 129 -8.88 -6.71 -11.73
CA ILE A 129 -7.98 -7.28 -12.74
C ILE A 129 -6.66 -7.77 -12.13
N PHE A 130 -6.18 -7.10 -11.07
CA PHE A 130 -4.93 -7.44 -10.39
C PHE A 130 -5.17 -7.94 -8.95
N PRO A 131 -5.88 -9.08 -8.74
CA PRO A 131 -6.22 -9.55 -7.42
C PRO A 131 -5.01 -10.21 -6.73
N ILE A 132 -5.03 -10.21 -5.39
CA ILE A 132 -4.28 -11.19 -4.61
C ILE A 132 -5.27 -12.29 -4.25
N LYS A 133 -4.94 -13.55 -4.56
CA LYS A 133 -5.83 -14.67 -4.26
C LYS A 133 -5.92 -14.88 -2.75
N LEU A 134 -7.09 -15.30 -2.28
CA LEU A 134 -7.20 -15.84 -0.93
C LEU A 134 -6.24 -17.03 -0.79
N HIS A 135 -5.47 -17.02 0.30
CA HIS A 135 -4.42 -18.00 0.56
C HIS A 135 -3.36 -18.11 -0.56
N HIS A 136 -2.91 -16.98 -1.11
CA HIS A 136 -1.99 -16.94 -2.25
C HIS A 136 -0.64 -17.63 -2.05
N LEU A 137 -0.25 -17.94 -0.81
CA LEU A 137 0.99 -18.66 -0.49
C LEU A 137 0.80 -20.17 -0.31
N ASP A 138 -0.41 -20.72 -0.42
CA ASP A 138 -0.64 -22.17 -0.19
C ASP A 138 0.13 -23.06 -1.18
N CYS A 139 0.42 -22.52 -2.37
CA CYS A 139 1.19 -23.23 -3.37
C CYS A 139 2.72 -23.07 -3.15
N GLN A 140 3.18 -22.31 -2.16
CA GLN A 140 4.61 -22.15 -1.86
C GLN A 140 5.13 -23.35 -1.06
N PRO A 141 6.24 -23.99 -1.47
CA PRO A 141 6.78 -25.14 -0.73
C PRO A 141 7.46 -24.76 0.59
N GLU A 142 8.06 -23.56 0.67
CA GLU A 142 8.88 -23.15 1.82
C GLU A 142 8.42 -21.85 2.49
N VAL A 143 7.71 -20.99 1.77
CA VAL A 143 7.32 -19.65 2.24
C VAL A 143 5.95 -19.71 2.90
N THR A 144 5.86 -19.20 4.12
CA THR A 144 4.61 -19.16 4.90
C THR A 144 4.11 -17.72 5.10
N GLY A 145 2.82 -17.55 5.40
CA GLY A 145 2.25 -16.25 5.76
C GLY A 145 2.98 -15.55 6.92
N LYS A 146 3.48 -16.32 7.90
CA LYS A 146 4.29 -15.79 9.00
C LYS A 146 5.65 -15.25 8.52
N MET A 147 6.32 -15.95 7.60
CA MET A 147 7.57 -15.45 7.00
C MET A 147 7.35 -14.18 6.20
N ARG A 148 6.23 -14.11 5.44
CA ARG A 148 5.81 -12.89 4.76
C ARG A 148 5.62 -11.74 5.75
N GLY A 149 4.88 -11.95 6.85
CA GLY A 149 4.67 -10.92 7.87
C GLY A 149 5.98 -10.37 8.45
N VAL A 150 6.95 -11.25 8.76
CA VAL A 150 8.29 -10.86 9.22
C VAL A 150 9.04 -10.04 8.16
N LEU A 151 8.98 -10.46 6.88
CA LEU A 151 9.60 -9.71 5.79
C LEU A 151 8.97 -8.32 5.64
N VAL A 152 7.63 -8.24 5.66
CA VAL A 152 6.90 -6.97 5.51
C VAL A 152 7.21 -6.01 6.66
N ASP A 153 7.26 -6.49 7.91
CA ASP A 153 7.66 -5.66 9.06
C ASP A 153 9.07 -5.08 8.86
N TRP A 154 10.02 -5.89 8.40
CA TRP A 154 11.35 -5.43 8.08
C TRP A 154 11.36 -4.43 6.90
N LEU A 155 10.59 -4.67 5.84
CA LEU A 155 10.47 -3.72 4.71
C LEU A 155 9.89 -2.38 5.15
N VAL A 156 8.99 -2.33 6.14
CA VAL A 156 8.52 -1.06 6.73
C VAL A 156 9.68 -0.28 7.34
N GLN A 157 10.62 -0.96 8.01
CA GLN A 157 11.81 -0.33 8.58
C GLN A 157 12.75 0.18 7.47
N VAL A 158 12.95 -0.60 6.39
CA VAL A 158 13.73 -0.17 5.22
C VAL A 158 13.11 1.06 4.56
N HIS A 159 11.79 1.05 4.34
CA HIS A 159 11.04 2.19 3.82
C HIS A 159 11.27 3.46 4.66
N LEU A 160 11.27 3.34 6.00
CA LEU A 160 11.54 4.47 6.88
C LEU A 160 12.99 4.95 6.80
N ARG A 161 13.94 4.03 6.66
CA ARG A 161 15.37 4.34 6.55
C ARG A 161 15.71 5.09 5.28
N PHE A 162 15.04 4.77 4.17
CA PHE A 162 15.20 5.45 2.89
C PHE A 162 14.29 6.67 2.71
N HIS A 163 13.40 6.94 3.67
CA HIS A 163 12.45 8.04 3.60
C HIS A 163 11.55 8.02 2.35
N LEU A 164 11.15 6.81 1.94
CA LEU A 164 10.32 6.59 0.76
C LEU A 164 8.89 7.10 0.96
N LEU A 165 8.20 7.33 -0.15
CA LEU A 165 6.77 7.59 -0.20
C LEU A 165 5.99 6.38 0.32
N GLN A 166 4.80 6.67 0.84
CA GLN A 166 3.91 5.64 1.35
C GLN A 166 3.38 4.76 0.20
N GLU A 167 3.15 5.37 -0.95
CA GLU A 167 2.83 4.72 -2.22
C GLU A 167 3.85 3.63 -2.56
N THR A 168 5.15 3.95 -2.45
CA THR A 168 6.25 3.02 -2.69
C THR A 168 6.16 1.79 -1.80
N LEU A 169 5.78 1.93 -0.52
CA LEU A 169 5.57 0.79 0.38
C LEU A 169 4.39 -0.07 -0.06
N TYR A 170 3.22 0.52 -0.34
CA TYR A 170 2.06 -0.26 -0.79
C TYR A 170 2.33 -0.96 -2.12
N MET A 171 3.00 -0.30 -3.06
CA MET A 171 3.41 -0.89 -4.33
C MET A 171 4.41 -2.03 -4.13
N THR A 172 5.38 -1.88 -3.22
CA THR A 172 6.33 -2.94 -2.85
C THR A 172 5.58 -4.21 -2.45
N ILE A 173 4.61 -4.09 -1.54
CA ILE A 173 3.87 -5.25 -1.03
C ILE A 173 2.97 -5.84 -2.11
N SER A 174 2.34 -5.00 -2.94
CA SER A 174 1.56 -5.42 -4.11
C SER A 174 2.39 -6.25 -5.10
N ILE A 175 3.58 -5.77 -5.45
CA ILE A 175 4.52 -6.47 -6.34
C ILE A 175 4.94 -7.80 -5.72
N LEU A 176 5.33 -7.78 -4.44
CA LEU A 176 5.77 -8.96 -3.71
C LEU A 176 4.69 -10.04 -3.69
N ASP A 177 3.45 -9.70 -3.33
CA ASP A 177 2.37 -10.69 -3.23
C ASP A 177 1.93 -11.23 -4.58
N ARG A 178 1.89 -10.38 -5.61
CA ARG A 178 1.58 -10.82 -6.99
C ARG A 178 2.68 -11.71 -7.56
N PHE A 179 3.93 -11.49 -7.18
CA PHE A 179 5.04 -12.35 -7.57
C PHE A 179 5.00 -13.69 -6.80
N LEU A 180 4.77 -13.65 -5.48
CA LEU A 180 4.71 -14.86 -4.65
C LEU A 180 3.49 -15.75 -4.97
N GLN A 181 2.42 -15.21 -5.55
CA GLN A 181 1.28 -16.06 -5.95
C GLN A 181 1.51 -16.83 -7.25
N SER A 182 2.43 -16.37 -8.12
CA SER A 182 2.73 -17.00 -9.41
C SER A 182 4.00 -17.85 -9.38
N ASP A 183 5.03 -17.44 -8.64
CA ASP A 183 6.37 -18.02 -8.72
C ASP A 183 6.79 -18.69 -7.42
N LYS A 184 7.44 -19.86 -7.52
CA LYS A 184 7.97 -20.55 -6.34
C LYS A 184 9.26 -19.89 -5.88
N VAL A 185 9.28 -19.48 -4.61
CA VAL A 185 10.43 -18.81 -4.00
C VAL A 185 10.94 -19.64 -2.84
N LYS A 186 12.24 -19.89 -2.80
CA LYS A 186 12.88 -20.54 -1.64
C LYS A 186 12.92 -19.58 -0.47
N ARG A 187 12.91 -20.10 0.76
CA ARG A 187 13.03 -19.29 1.98
C ARG A 187 14.26 -18.36 1.94
N SER A 188 15.39 -18.84 1.43
CA SER A 188 16.65 -18.08 1.32
C SER A 188 16.60 -16.93 0.32
N GLN A 189 15.62 -16.91 -0.59
CA GLN A 189 15.45 -15.88 -1.62
C GLN A 189 14.35 -14.89 -1.29
N LEU A 190 13.56 -15.13 -0.24
CA LEU A 190 12.41 -14.31 0.13
C LEU A 190 12.81 -12.86 0.43
N GLN A 191 13.89 -12.64 1.18
CA GLN A 191 14.37 -11.27 1.45
C GLN A 191 14.86 -10.59 0.18
N CYS A 192 15.57 -11.30 -0.72
CA CYS A 192 15.98 -10.78 -2.03
C CYS A 192 14.77 -10.34 -2.86
N ALA A 193 13.70 -11.16 -2.91
CA ALA A 193 12.46 -10.80 -3.59
C ALA A 193 11.82 -9.54 -2.98
N GLY A 194 11.79 -9.43 -1.65
CA GLY A 194 11.27 -8.25 -0.94
C GLY A 194 12.01 -6.96 -1.25
N VAL A 195 13.35 -6.94 -1.14
CA VAL A 195 14.13 -5.73 -1.46
C VAL A 195 14.08 -5.38 -2.94
N THR A 196 14.01 -6.39 -3.81
CA THR A 196 13.91 -6.16 -5.25
C THR A 196 12.54 -5.59 -5.62
N ALA A 197 11.46 -6.07 -5.00
CA ALA A 197 10.14 -5.48 -5.16
C ALA A 197 10.13 -4.00 -4.73
N MET A 198 10.84 -3.66 -3.64
CA MET A 198 10.98 -2.27 -3.20
C MET A 198 11.83 -1.45 -4.17
N PHE A 199 12.92 -2.01 -4.70
CA PHE A 199 13.74 -1.35 -5.71
C PHE A 199 12.93 -1.03 -6.98
N ILE A 200 12.09 -1.96 -7.44
CA ILE A 200 11.18 -1.73 -8.56
C ILE A 200 10.16 -0.64 -8.22
N ALA A 201 9.50 -0.72 -7.07
CA ALA A 201 8.52 0.28 -6.63
C ALA A 201 9.16 1.68 -6.51
N SER A 202 10.37 1.77 -5.95
CA SER A 202 11.08 3.05 -5.81
C SER A 202 11.40 3.66 -7.18
N LYS A 203 11.81 2.87 -8.17
CA LYS A 203 12.02 3.39 -9.53
C LYS A 203 10.73 3.86 -10.22
N TYR A 204 9.59 3.36 -9.77
CA TYR A 204 8.29 3.69 -10.34
C TYR A 204 7.68 4.95 -9.69
N GLU A 205 7.74 5.04 -8.36
CA GLU A 205 7.05 6.09 -7.58
C GLU A 205 7.96 7.26 -7.16
N GLU A 206 9.25 7.03 -6.94
CA GLU A 206 10.14 8.07 -6.40
C GLU A 206 10.69 8.97 -7.51
N MET A 207 10.68 10.28 -7.27
CA MET A 207 11.42 11.23 -8.11
C MET A 207 12.93 10.91 -8.11
N TYR A 208 13.45 10.48 -6.96
CA TYR A 208 14.85 10.09 -6.79
C TYR A 208 14.92 8.76 -6.05
N ALA A 209 14.86 7.66 -6.80
CA ALA A 209 14.99 6.32 -6.26
C ALA A 209 16.39 6.06 -5.66
N PRO A 210 16.52 5.29 -4.56
CA PRO A 210 17.82 4.86 -4.05
C PRO A 210 18.61 4.06 -5.07
N ASP A 211 19.95 4.12 -5.01
CA ASP A 211 20.79 3.33 -5.91
C ASP A 211 20.71 1.85 -5.52
N ILE A 212 20.94 0.96 -6.47
CA ILE A 212 21.00 -0.48 -6.20
C ILE A 212 22.04 -0.83 -5.13
N SER A 213 23.11 -0.05 -4.99
CA SER A 213 24.13 -0.21 -3.95
C SER A 213 23.56 0.01 -2.55
N ASP A 214 22.55 0.87 -2.39
CA ASP A 214 21.86 1.08 -1.12
C ASP A 214 21.05 -0.16 -0.72
N PHE A 215 20.43 -0.84 -1.69
CA PHE A 215 19.72 -2.10 -1.46
C PHE A 215 20.67 -3.26 -1.18
N VAL A 216 21.86 -3.30 -1.78
CA VAL A 216 22.92 -4.25 -1.39
C VAL A 216 23.32 -3.99 0.07
N TYR A 217 23.57 -2.73 0.42
CA TYR A 217 23.98 -2.33 1.76
C TYR A 217 22.94 -2.67 2.84
N ILE A 218 21.65 -2.37 2.61
CA ILE A 218 20.60 -2.61 3.62
C ILE A 218 20.35 -4.10 3.89
N THR A 219 20.75 -4.97 2.96
CA THR A 219 20.71 -6.43 3.13
C THR A 219 21.96 -7.00 3.81
N ASP A 220 22.81 -6.13 4.37
CA ASP A 220 24.12 -6.50 4.94
C ASP A 220 24.99 -7.29 3.94
N SER A 221 24.93 -6.90 2.67
CA SER A 221 25.61 -7.60 1.55
C SER A 221 25.27 -9.09 1.42
N THR A 222 24.15 -9.55 1.98
CA THR A 222 23.64 -10.92 1.81
C THR A 222 23.40 -11.24 0.33
N TYR A 223 23.02 -10.22 -0.45
CA TYR A 223 22.79 -10.33 -1.89
C TYR A 223 23.67 -9.35 -2.66
N SER A 224 24.25 -9.80 -3.76
CA SER A 224 25.03 -8.93 -4.64
C SER A 224 24.12 -8.09 -5.54
N LYS A 225 24.69 -7.04 -6.15
CA LYS A 225 24.03 -6.26 -7.21
C LYS A 225 23.51 -7.16 -8.33
N VAL A 226 24.24 -8.22 -8.68
CA VAL A 226 23.86 -9.15 -9.74
C VAL A 226 22.63 -9.96 -9.33
N ASP A 227 22.51 -10.34 -8.06
CA ASP A 227 21.36 -11.10 -7.56
C ASP A 227 20.09 -10.26 -7.60
N ILE A 228 20.17 -9.00 -7.16
CA ILE A 228 19.04 -8.06 -7.22
C ILE A 228 18.62 -7.81 -8.67
N LEU A 229 19.56 -7.57 -9.59
CA LEU A 229 19.24 -7.38 -11.02
C LEU A 229 18.64 -8.63 -11.68
N LYS A 230 19.06 -9.83 -11.26
CA LYS A 230 18.47 -11.09 -11.74
C LYS A 230 17.04 -11.24 -11.22
N MET A 231 16.85 -11.05 -9.91
CA MET A 231 15.53 -11.09 -9.29
C MET A 231 14.58 -10.06 -9.92
N GLU A 232 15.08 -8.87 -10.24
CA GLU A 232 14.29 -7.80 -10.86
C GLU A 232 13.71 -8.25 -12.20
N LYS A 233 14.56 -8.84 -13.06
CA LYS A 233 14.12 -9.38 -14.35
C LYS A 233 13.09 -10.49 -14.19
N ILE A 234 13.23 -11.32 -13.15
CA ILE A 234 12.28 -12.41 -12.87
C ILE A 234 10.93 -11.82 -12.45
N ILE A 235 10.92 -10.91 -11.48
CA ILE A 235 9.69 -10.27 -11.00
C ILE A 235 8.98 -9.53 -12.14
N LEU A 236 9.70 -8.70 -12.90
CA LEU A 236 9.08 -7.92 -13.98
C LEU A 236 8.49 -8.81 -15.09
N ARG A 237 9.15 -9.91 -15.44
CA ARG A 237 8.63 -10.88 -16.42
C ARG A 237 7.43 -11.64 -15.88
N SER A 238 7.49 -12.09 -14.63
CA SER A 238 6.39 -12.79 -13.97
C SER A 238 5.12 -11.95 -13.92
N LEU A 239 5.27 -10.63 -13.73
CA LEU A 239 4.15 -9.69 -13.68
C LEU A 239 3.77 -9.12 -15.06
N ASP A 240 4.39 -9.59 -16.15
CA ASP A 240 4.23 -9.05 -17.50
C ASP A 240 4.38 -7.52 -17.56
N PHE A 241 5.30 -6.98 -16.74
CA PHE A 241 5.52 -5.54 -16.53
C PHE A 241 4.29 -4.74 -16.06
N ASN A 242 3.20 -5.41 -15.68
CA ASN A 242 2.00 -4.77 -15.15
C ASN A 242 2.21 -4.44 -13.68
N LEU A 243 2.52 -3.19 -13.35
CA LEU A 243 2.68 -2.70 -11.97
C LEU A 243 1.47 -1.91 -11.46
N SER A 244 0.46 -1.70 -12.31
CA SER A 244 -0.65 -0.77 -12.14
C SER A 244 -1.76 -1.22 -11.17
N LYS A 245 -1.49 -2.12 -10.21
CA LYS A 245 -2.51 -2.43 -9.18
C LYS A 245 -2.75 -1.17 -8.34
N PRO A 246 -4.02 -0.72 -8.17
CA PRO A 246 -4.32 0.49 -7.42
C PRO A 246 -3.97 0.32 -5.94
N LEU A 247 -3.50 1.40 -5.34
CA LEU A 247 -3.10 1.44 -3.93
C LEU A 247 -4.28 1.83 -3.03
N PRO A 248 -4.40 1.27 -1.81
CA PRO A 248 -5.44 1.65 -0.84
C PRO A 248 -5.47 3.16 -0.53
N LEU A 249 -4.32 3.83 -0.65
CA LEU A 249 -4.20 5.28 -0.39
C LEU A 249 -5.04 6.15 -1.31
N HIS A 250 -5.23 5.77 -2.58
CA HIS A 250 -6.06 6.55 -3.50
C HIS A 250 -7.51 6.56 -3.01
N PHE A 251 -8.06 5.38 -2.71
CA PHE A 251 -9.41 5.25 -2.16
C PHE A 251 -9.55 5.93 -0.80
N LEU A 252 -8.54 5.85 0.07
CA LEU A 252 -8.60 6.51 1.37
C LEU A 252 -8.67 8.04 1.22
N ARG A 253 -7.89 8.63 0.31
CA ARG A 253 -7.94 10.08 0.04
C ARG A 253 -9.34 10.51 -0.40
N ARG A 254 -9.97 9.76 -1.32
CA ARG A 254 -11.34 10.01 -1.77
C ARG A 254 -12.34 9.92 -0.62
N ASN A 255 -12.26 8.84 0.16
CA ASN A 255 -13.17 8.61 1.26
C ASN A 255 -13.00 9.66 2.37
N SER A 256 -11.77 10.09 2.65
CA SER A 256 -11.49 11.16 3.62
C SER A 256 -12.07 12.51 3.18
N LYS A 257 -11.99 12.82 1.88
CA LYS A 257 -12.67 13.99 1.32
C LYS A 257 -14.19 13.88 1.49
N ALA A 258 -14.76 12.72 1.16
CA ALA A 258 -16.20 12.47 1.29
C ALA A 258 -16.73 12.49 2.72
N GLY A 259 -15.91 12.13 3.70
CA GLY A 259 -16.25 12.21 5.11
C GLY A 259 -15.94 13.56 5.76
N ASN A 260 -15.39 14.52 5.01
CA ASN A 260 -14.87 15.80 5.51
C ASN A 260 -14.03 15.63 6.80
N VAL A 261 -13.11 14.67 6.78
CA VAL A 261 -12.39 14.26 7.99
C VAL A 261 -11.15 15.10 8.25
N ASP A 262 -10.83 15.33 9.53
CA ASP A 262 -9.62 16.03 9.92
C ASP A 262 -8.34 15.18 9.70
N ALA A 263 -7.19 15.84 9.85
CA ALA A 263 -5.88 15.21 9.64
C ALA A 263 -5.59 14.06 10.63
N THR A 264 -6.16 14.09 11.84
CA THR A 264 -5.97 13.07 12.87
C THR A 264 -6.75 11.81 12.52
N ILE A 265 -8.01 11.95 12.10
CA ILE A 265 -8.84 10.85 11.61
C ILE A 265 -8.21 10.24 10.35
N HIS A 266 -7.75 11.08 9.42
CA HIS A 266 -7.05 10.58 8.23
C HIS A 266 -5.75 9.84 8.60
N ALA A 267 -4.97 10.35 9.55
CA ALA A 267 -3.74 9.70 10.01
C ALA A 267 -4.01 8.35 10.71
N LEU A 268 -5.08 8.27 11.51
CA LEU A 268 -5.49 7.04 12.19
C LEU A 268 -6.00 5.99 11.18
N ALA A 269 -6.77 6.41 10.16
CA ALA A 269 -7.15 5.53 9.07
C ALA A 269 -5.95 4.99 8.28
N LYS A 270 -4.91 5.80 8.05
CA LYS A 270 -3.64 5.33 7.45
C LYS A 270 -2.90 4.32 8.32
N TYR A 271 -2.92 4.52 9.65
CA TYR A 271 -2.35 3.55 10.59
C TYR A 271 -3.04 2.19 10.46
N PHE A 272 -4.38 2.20 10.43
CA PHE A 272 -5.16 0.98 10.26
C PHE A 272 -4.89 0.26 8.94
N LEU A 273 -4.82 1.00 7.83
CA LEU A 273 -4.43 0.42 6.55
C LEU A 273 -3.02 -0.21 6.60
N GLU A 274 -2.05 0.44 7.23
CA GLU A 274 -0.71 -0.13 7.29
C GLU A 274 -0.63 -1.38 8.18
N LEU A 275 -1.43 -1.45 9.25
CA LEU A 275 -1.52 -2.65 10.08
C LEU A 275 -1.98 -3.88 9.30
N THR A 276 -2.69 -3.73 8.17
CA THR A 276 -3.09 -4.88 7.34
C THR A 276 -1.97 -5.39 6.45
N LEU A 277 -0.88 -4.64 6.24
CA LEU A 277 0.22 -5.03 5.35
C LEU A 277 0.91 -6.34 5.76
N PRO A 278 1.34 -6.54 7.03
CA PRO A 278 1.98 -7.79 7.44
C PRO A 278 1.01 -8.97 7.56
N GLU A 279 -0.29 -8.71 7.65
CA GLU A 279 -1.32 -9.72 7.91
C GLU A 279 -1.65 -10.52 6.63
N TYR A 280 -1.27 -11.79 6.62
CA TYR A 280 -1.50 -12.69 5.47
C TYR A 280 -2.99 -12.81 5.13
N ASP A 281 -3.84 -12.95 6.14
CA ASP A 281 -5.28 -13.10 5.97
C ASP A 281 -5.96 -11.82 5.48
N MET A 282 -5.25 -10.69 5.44
CA MET A 282 -5.78 -9.43 4.91
C MET A 282 -5.34 -9.15 3.46
N ALA A 283 -4.33 -9.86 2.95
CA ALA A 283 -3.70 -9.54 1.66
C ALA A 283 -4.64 -9.66 0.45
N HIS A 284 -5.66 -10.52 0.54
CA HIS A 284 -6.64 -10.76 -0.53
C HIS A 284 -7.75 -9.70 -0.60
N HIS A 285 -7.95 -8.90 0.45
CA HIS A 285 -9.00 -7.89 0.46
C HIS A 285 -8.71 -6.78 -0.57
N LEU A 286 -9.77 -6.27 -1.19
CA LEU A 286 -9.68 -5.20 -2.17
C LEU A 286 -9.10 -3.92 -1.51
N PRO A 287 -8.15 -3.23 -2.18
CA PRO A 287 -7.61 -1.96 -1.71
C PRO A 287 -8.67 -0.94 -1.28
N SER A 288 -9.76 -0.85 -2.04
CA SER A 288 -10.86 0.06 -1.74
C SER A 288 -11.67 -0.33 -0.50
N ALA A 289 -11.92 -1.63 -0.29
CA ALA A 289 -12.59 -2.16 0.90
C ALA A 289 -11.75 -1.91 2.16
N LEU A 290 -10.43 -2.13 2.08
CA LEU A 290 -9.51 -1.82 3.18
C LEU A 290 -9.53 -0.33 3.53
N ALA A 291 -9.57 0.55 2.52
CA ALA A 291 -9.63 1.99 2.72
C ALA A 291 -10.93 2.44 3.38
N ALA A 292 -12.07 1.91 2.93
CA ALA A 292 -13.38 2.18 3.53
C ALA A 292 -13.46 1.69 4.98
N ALA A 293 -13.07 0.44 5.24
CA ALA A 293 -13.08 -0.14 6.59
C ALA A 293 -12.16 0.62 7.57
N SER A 294 -10.98 1.03 7.10
CA SER A 294 -10.03 1.79 7.92
C SER A 294 -10.54 3.20 8.25
N LEU A 295 -11.18 3.88 7.29
CA LEU A 295 -11.78 5.18 7.55
C LEU A 295 -12.98 5.07 8.49
N TYR A 296 -13.86 4.09 8.25
CA TYR A 296 -15.01 3.80 9.11
C TYR A 296 -14.57 3.62 10.56
N LEU A 297 -13.57 2.76 10.80
CA LEU A 297 -13.08 2.52 12.16
C LEU A 297 -12.52 3.80 12.80
N SER A 298 -11.80 4.60 12.02
CA SER A 298 -11.25 5.87 12.51
C SER A 298 -12.34 6.88 12.91
N LEU A 299 -13.40 7.01 12.10
CA LEU A 299 -14.56 7.85 12.40
C LEU A 299 -15.27 7.39 13.67
N ARG A 300 -15.54 6.08 13.77
CA ARG A 300 -16.21 5.49 14.94
C ARG A 300 -15.44 5.70 16.24
N LEU A 301 -14.11 5.72 16.19
CA LEU A 301 -13.27 5.89 17.37
C LEU A 301 -13.08 7.35 17.80
N LEU A 302 -12.99 8.29 16.87
CA LEU A 302 -12.60 9.67 17.18
C LEU A 302 -13.75 10.69 17.12
N SER A 303 -14.75 10.46 16.27
CA SER A 303 -15.86 11.41 16.08
C SER A 303 -17.24 10.81 16.35
N ALA A 304 -17.33 9.48 16.53
CA ALA A 304 -18.59 8.74 16.65
C ALA A 304 -19.58 9.03 15.49
N THR A 305 -19.06 9.48 14.35
CA THR A 305 -19.87 9.83 13.18
C THR A 305 -20.42 8.57 12.53
N PRO A 306 -21.72 8.51 12.20
CA PRO A 306 -22.28 7.40 11.45
C PRO A 306 -21.73 7.36 10.02
N TRP A 307 -21.80 6.19 9.38
CA TRP A 307 -21.45 6.06 7.97
C TRP A 307 -22.51 6.73 7.09
N SER A 308 -22.19 7.89 6.53
CA SER A 308 -23.16 8.72 5.81
C SER A 308 -23.49 8.15 4.42
N GLU A 309 -24.57 8.66 3.82
CA GLU A 309 -24.93 8.36 2.43
C GLU A 309 -23.86 8.86 1.45
N THR A 310 -23.24 10.02 1.72
CA THR A 310 -22.08 10.51 0.98
C THR A 310 -20.91 9.53 1.02
N LEU A 311 -20.56 9.01 2.21
CA LEU A 311 -19.50 8.01 2.34
C LEU A 311 -19.88 6.70 1.62
N THR A 312 -21.13 6.26 1.72
CA THR A 312 -21.63 5.08 1.03
C THR A 312 -21.50 5.22 -0.48
N PHE A 313 -21.90 6.37 -1.03
CA PHE A 313 -21.84 6.68 -2.45
C PHE A 313 -20.40 6.69 -2.99
N TYR A 314 -19.50 7.50 -2.41
CA TYR A 314 -18.14 7.64 -2.95
C TYR A 314 -17.22 6.45 -2.63
N SER A 315 -17.46 5.75 -1.51
CA SER A 315 -16.72 4.53 -1.20
C SER A 315 -17.28 3.30 -1.91
N GLY A 316 -18.50 3.35 -2.45
CA GLY A 316 -19.18 2.19 -3.04
C GLY A 316 -19.52 1.07 -2.03
N TYR A 317 -19.46 1.35 -0.73
CA TYR A 317 -19.71 0.35 0.31
C TYR A 317 -20.73 0.86 1.34
N SER A 318 -21.76 0.06 1.60
CA SER A 318 -22.61 0.23 2.77
C SER A 318 -21.90 -0.25 4.04
N GLU A 319 -22.36 0.21 5.20
CA GLU A 319 -21.82 -0.19 6.50
C GLU A 319 -21.79 -1.73 6.67
N ASP A 320 -22.90 -2.40 6.34
CA ASP A 320 -23.00 -3.87 6.45
C ASP A 320 -21.95 -4.61 5.62
N ARG A 321 -21.57 -4.07 4.46
CA ARG A 321 -20.58 -4.70 3.56
C ARG A 321 -19.15 -4.52 4.06
N ILE A 322 -18.84 -3.46 4.80
CA ILE A 322 -17.49 -3.23 5.36
C ILE A 322 -17.32 -3.81 6.77
N LEU A 323 -18.40 -3.99 7.53
CA LEU A 323 -18.35 -4.51 8.90
C LEU A 323 -17.51 -5.80 9.08
N PRO A 324 -17.57 -6.81 8.17
CA PRO A 324 -16.71 -7.98 8.28
C PRO A 324 -15.21 -7.66 8.27
N VAL A 325 -14.78 -6.74 7.41
CA VAL A 325 -13.38 -6.28 7.31
C VAL A 325 -13.01 -5.46 8.55
N VAL A 326 -13.91 -4.60 9.01
CA VAL A 326 -13.72 -3.79 10.23
C VAL A 326 -13.51 -4.69 11.45
N LYS A 327 -14.28 -5.79 11.60
CA LYS A 327 -14.13 -6.72 12.72
C LYS A 327 -12.76 -7.40 12.72
N LYS A 328 -12.27 -7.83 11.55
CA LYS A 328 -10.89 -8.37 11.39
C LYS A 328 -9.85 -7.31 11.76
N LEU A 329 -10.04 -6.08 11.31
CA LEU A 329 -9.16 -4.95 11.62
C LEU A 329 -9.13 -4.65 13.13
N CYS A 330 -10.27 -4.67 13.82
CA CYS A 330 -10.32 -4.51 15.27
C CYS A 330 -9.52 -5.59 16.01
N LYS A 331 -9.57 -6.85 15.53
CA LYS A 331 -8.73 -7.93 16.07
C LYS A 331 -7.24 -7.62 15.92
N ILE A 332 -6.82 -7.16 14.74
CA ILE A 332 -5.43 -6.76 14.47
C ILE A 332 -5.02 -5.60 15.38
N VAL A 333 -5.87 -4.56 15.52
CA VAL A 333 -5.61 -3.41 16.38
C VAL A 333 -5.45 -3.83 17.85
N ARG A 334 -6.35 -4.68 18.36
CA ARG A 334 -6.28 -5.21 19.73
C ARG A 334 -4.97 -5.96 19.98
N ASP A 335 -4.59 -6.83 19.04
CA ASP A 335 -3.43 -7.70 19.20
C ASP A 335 -2.10 -6.97 18.92
N SER A 336 -2.15 -5.80 18.25
CA SER A 336 -0.99 -5.00 17.83
C SER A 336 -0.08 -4.53 18.96
N GLU A 337 -0.56 -4.43 20.20
CA GLU A 337 0.29 -4.05 21.34
C GLU A 337 1.19 -5.19 21.82
N THR A 338 0.82 -6.44 21.54
CA THR A 338 1.48 -7.63 22.09
C THR A 338 2.23 -8.44 21.04
N ILE A 339 1.94 -8.22 19.75
CA ILE A 339 2.58 -8.93 18.65
C ILE A 339 4.06 -8.54 18.51
N LYS A 340 4.88 -9.44 17.96
CA LYS A 340 6.32 -9.18 17.75
C LYS A 340 6.60 -8.19 16.62
N LEU A 341 5.69 -8.07 15.65
CA LEU A 341 5.84 -7.20 14.47
C LEU A 341 5.42 -5.77 14.85
N GLN A 342 6.40 -4.93 15.15
CA GLN A 342 6.17 -3.61 15.79
C GLN A 342 6.54 -2.42 14.90
N ALA A 343 7.09 -2.62 13.69
CA ALA A 343 7.61 -1.54 12.87
C ALA A 343 6.56 -0.46 12.56
N ILE A 344 5.32 -0.87 12.25
CA ILE A 344 4.22 0.04 11.94
C ILE A 344 3.77 0.80 13.20
N ARG A 345 3.64 0.12 14.35
CA ARG A 345 3.24 0.77 15.59
C ARG A 345 4.25 1.83 16.02
N VAL A 346 5.54 1.51 15.91
CA VAL A 346 6.64 2.45 16.18
C VAL A 346 6.61 3.62 15.20
N LYS A 347 6.43 3.37 13.89
CA LYS A 347 6.27 4.42 12.86
C LYS A 347 5.21 5.44 13.26
N TYR A 348 4.01 4.98 13.60
CA TYR A 348 2.86 5.83 13.92
C TYR A 348 2.85 6.39 15.34
N SER A 349 3.84 6.05 16.18
CA SER A 349 4.04 6.69 17.48
C SER A 349 4.78 8.03 17.38
N SER A 350 5.30 8.35 16.20
CA SER A 350 5.96 9.63 15.92
C SER A 350 4.98 10.80 16.00
N SER A 351 5.45 11.95 16.48
CA SER A 351 4.69 13.20 16.47
C SER A 351 4.33 13.65 15.05
N LYS A 352 5.15 13.32 14.05
CA LYS A 352 4.87 13.59 12.63
C LYS A 352 3.58 12.91 12.14
N LEU A 353 3.17 11.83 12.80
CA LEU A 353 1.97 11.06 12.49
C LEU A 353 0.94 11.16 13.63
N PHE A 354 0.92 12.29 14.34
CA PHE A 354 -0.03 12.60 15.43
C PHE A 354 -0.04 11.58 16.57
N LYS A 355 0.99 10.73 16.69
CA LYS A 355 1.08 9.65 17.68
C LYS A 355 -0.15 8.73 17.69
N VAL A 356 -0.82 8.55 16.55
CA VAL A 356 -2.11 7.84 16.47
C VAL A 356 -2.06 6.39 16.96
N SER A 357 -0.89 5.73 16.90
CA SER A 357 -0.73 4.37 17.42
C SER A 357 -0.68 4.27 18.96
N THR A 358 -0.68 5.42 19.66
CA THR A 358 -0.65 5.51 21.12
C THR A 358 -1.96 6.00 21.72
N LEU A 359 -2.98 6.20 20.88
CA LEU A 359 -4.28 6.71 21.32
C LEU A 359 -4.97 5.73 22.29
N PRO A 360 -5.49 6.18 23.44
CA PRO A 360 -6.19 5.32 24.39
C PRO A 360 -7.48 4.73 23.79
N GLN A 361 -8.08 5.39 22.80
CA GLN A 361 -9.26 4.93 22.07
C GLN A 361 -9.04 3.57 21.39
N LEU A 362 -7.79 3.19 21.08
CA LEU A 362 -7.44 1.88 20.55
C LEU A 362 -7.72 0.72 21.53
N LYS A 363 -7.92 1.03 22.82
CA LYS A 363 -8.28 0.08 23.90
C LYS A 363 -9.75 0.17 24.30
N SER A 364 -10.57 0.87 23.52
CA SER A 364 -11.99 1.05 23.81
C SER A 364 -12.76 -0.27 23.78
N SER A 365 -13.94 -0.29 24.42
CA SER A 365 -14.87 -1.42 24.36
C SER A 365 -15.27 -1.74 22.93
N LEU A 366 -15.43 -0.73 22.06
CA LEU A 366 -15.75 -0.91 20.64
C LEU A 366 -14.77 -1.84 19.93
N ILE A 367 -13.45 -1.64 20.12
CA ILE A 367 -12.43 -2.52 19.55
C ILE A 367 -12.59 -3.95 20.06
N THR A 368 -12.81 -4.09 21.37
CA THR A 368 -12.90 -5.40 22.02
C THR A 368 -14.15 -6.16 21.58
N GLU A 369 -15.31 -5.50 21.52
CA GLU A 369 -16.59 -6.07 21.09
C GLU A 369 -16.52 -6.53 19.62
N PHE A 370 -16.00 -5.67 18.73
CA PHE A 370 -15.88 -6.03 17.32
C PHE A 370 -14.85 -7.14 17.09
N ALA A 371 -13.71 -7.11 17.79
CA ALA A 371 -12.70 -8.16 17.70
C ALA A 371 -13.22 -9.52 18.19
N ASN A 372 -14.05 -9.56 19.23
CA ASN A 372 -14.62 -10.79 19.79
C ASN A 372 -15.77 -11.35 18.93
N SER A 373 -16.40 -10.51 18.11
CA SER A 373 -17.47 -10.93 17.20
C SER A 373 -16.98 -11.70 15.96
N VAL A 374 -15.66 -11.76 15.72
CA VAL A 374 -15.05 -12.56 14.66
C VAL A 374 -15.07 -14.03 15.08
N LYS A 375 -15.97 -14.84 14.51
CA LYS A 375 -15.92 -16.31 14.66
C LYS A 375 -14.72 -16.87 13.88
N ASN A 376 -13.98 -17.81 14.48
CA ASN A 376 -12.75 -18.43 13.94
C ASN A 376 -12.96 -19.44 12.79
#